data_AF-A0A9Q0TZT2-F1
#
_entry.id   AF-A0A9Q0TZT2-F1
#
_cell.length_a   1.000
_cell.length_b   1.000
_cell.length_c   1.000
_cell.angle_alpha   90.00
_cell.angle_beta   90.00
_cell.angle_gamma   90.00
#
_symmetry.space_group_name_H-M   'P 1'
#
loop_
_entity.id
_entity.type
_entity.pdbx_description
1 polymer ?
#
loop_
_entity_poly.entity_id
_entity_poly.type
_entity_poly.pdbx_seq_one_letter_code
_entity_poly.pdbx_strand_id
1 'polypeptide(L)'
;MANTPPPPPPPPPTPYIMIPKPSPFSSHLKKTRGIDPAPSHYHLSRTTVYFPTTNPSHIAMLLGRGRIALIMAVLVAFETQTCLSQINRASFPKGFIFGTASSAFQYEGAVKEDGRGPSKIIDFSNADEAVDQYHLFDEDIKLMKDMGMDAYRFSISWSRIYPNGTGKINQAGVDHYNKLVNTLLAQGIEPYVTLYHWDLPQALHDRYNGWLSPQIIKDFAAFAETCFENYGDRVKHWITFNEPHTVAIQGYDVGLHAPGRCSIFLHLFCHDGNSATEPYIVAHNMLLSHGTAADIYRKKYKANQQGSLGISLDVIWFEPATNTTDDIEATQRAQDFQLGWFIEPLILGNYPISMRNRVGDRLPNFTKNDVALVKGSLDFVGINHYTTFYAQNSGFLLRDLIGKVLNDSLSDSGTLTLPFGENLKPIGDRANSVWLYIVPRGLRSLMNYIREKYGNPPVIITENGMDDPNNALTPIKDALKDAKRIKYHEAYLESLLASIKEDGCNVKGYFVWSLLDNWEWAAGYTSRFGLYFVDYKDKLKRYPKDSVRWFKKFLTST
;
A
#
# COMPACT_ATOMS: atom_id res chain seq x y z
N MET A 1 29.41 14.64 50.38
CA MET A 1 29.52 13.19 50.63
C MET A 1 28.14 12.67 51.01
N ALA A 2 27.52 11.89 50.13
CA ALA A 2 26.32 11.11 50.42
C ALA A 2 26.41 9.85 49.55
N ASN A 3 26.64 8.71 50.20
CA ASN A 3 26.82 7.40 49.57
C ASN A 3 25.45 6.77 49.31
N THR A 4 25.08 6.59 48.05
CA THR A 4 23.99 5.68 47.64
C THR A 4 24.56 4.30 47.33
N PRO A 5 24.00 3.21 47.88
CA PRO A 5 24.47 1.85 47.62
C PRO A 5 24.06 1.36 46.22
N PRO A 6 24.84 0.45 45.60
CA PRO A 6 24.54 -0.07 44.27
C PRO A 6 23.36 -1.06 44.29
N PRO A 7 22.62 -1.19 43.16
CA PRO A 7 21.47 -2.08 43.05
C PRO A 7 21.87 -3.56 43.02
N PRO A 8 20.97 -4.47 43.42
CA PRO A 8 21.23 -5.92 43.46
C PRO A 8 21.31 -6.53 42.05
N PRO A 9 22.07 -7.63 41.88
CA PRO A 9 22.22 -8.32 40.60
C PRO A 9 20.92 -9.06 40.18
N PRO A 10 20.70 -9.21 38.86
CA PRO A 10 19.51 -9.87 38.33
C PRO A 10 19.49 -11.38 38.62
N PRO A 11 18.29 -11.99 38.73
CA PRO A 11 18.14 -13.42 38.99
C PRO A 11 18.60 -14.28 37.78
N PRO A 12 19.07 -15.52 38.03
CA PRO A 12 19.53 -16.42 36.98
C PRO A 12 18.37 -16.92 36.09
N PRO A 13 18.63 -17.20 34.80
CA PRO A 13 17.60 -17.65 33.86
C PRO A 13 17.07 -19.04 34.20
N THR A 14 15.74 -19.16 34.19
CA THR A 14 15.00 -20.42 34.39
C THR A 14 15.21 -21.36 33.18
N PRO A 15 15.40 -22.68 33.37
CA PRO A 15 15.64 -23.61 32.27
C PRO A 15 14.37 -23.85 31.43
N TYR A 16 14.52 -23.79 30.11
CA TYR A 16 13.49 -24.10 29.11
C TYR A 16 12.98 -25.54 29.23
N ILE A 17 11.66 -25.69 29.41
CA ILE A 17 10.96 -26.97 29.33
C ILE A 17 10.71 -27.30 27.86
N MET A 18 11.30 -28.40 27.38
CA MET A 18 11.07 -28.93 26.02
C MET A 18 9.67 -29.54 25.90
N ILE A 19 8.88 -29.04 24.94
CA ILE A 19 7.61 -29.63 24.52
C ILE A 19 7.89 -30.64 23.38
N PRO A 20 7.50 -31.92 23.51
CA PRO A 20 7.73 -32.92 22.45
C PRO A 20 6.72 -32.79 21.29
N LYS A 21 7.23 -32.96 20.06
CA LYS A 21 6.47 -33.00 18.80
C LYS A 21 5.45 -34.14 18.77
N PRO A 22 4.24 -33.97 18.18
CA PRO A 22 3.33 -35.08 17.93
C PRO A 22 3.72 -35.88 16.68
N SER A 23 3.69 -37.23 16.79
CA SER A 23 3.82 -38.16 15.66
C SER A 23 2.45 -38.46 15.03
N PRO A 24 2.40 -38.89 13.75
CA PRO A 24 1.14 -39.07 13.02
C PRO A 24 0.53 -40.45 13.29
N PHE A 25 -0.78 -40.50 13.55
CA PHE A 25 -1.53 -41.76 13.55
C PHE A 25 -2.35 -41.92 12.28
N SER A 26 -2.11 -43.06 11.64
CA SER A 26 -2.74 -43.59 10.45
C SER A 26 -4.03 -44.33 10.78
N SER A 27 -5.01 -44.16 9.88
CA SER A 27 -6.12 -45.03 9.44
C SER A 27 -6.60 -46.16 10.35
N HIS A 28 -7.92 -46.29 10.53
CA HIS A 28 -8.63 -47.58 10.59
C HIS A 28 -10.04 -47.45 10.00
N LEU A 29 -10.28 -48.20 8.91
CA LEU A 29 -11.56 -48.47 8.27
C LEU A 29 -12.43 -49.38 9.14
N LYS A 30 -13.74 -49.13 9.20
CA LYS A 30 -14.76 -50.20 9.29
C LYS A 30 -15.98 -49.89 8.42
N LYS A 31 -16.22 -50.80 7.47
CA LYS A 31 -17.44 -50.96 6.67
C LYS A 31 -18.57 -51.54 7.52
N THR A 32 -19.80 -51.09 7.31
CA THR A 32 -21.00 -51.94 7.41
C THR A 32 -22.04 -51.54 6.35
N ARG A 33 -22.60 -52.58 5.72
CA ARG A 33 -23.71 -52.65 4.74
C ARG A 33 -24.96 -51.93 5.29
N GLY A 34 -25.83 -51.24 4.55
CA GLY A 34 -26.44 -51.53 3.26
C GLY A 34 -27.85 -52.09 3.49
N ILE A 35 -28.91 -51.30 3.24
CA ILE A 35 -30.31 -51.70 2.98
C ILE A 35 -31.02 -50.48 2.33
N ASP A 36 -31.63 -50.73 1.17
CA ASP A 36 -32.71 -49.99 0.49
C ASP A 36 -33.58 -51.11 -0.15
N PRO A 37 -34.90 -50.95 -0.47
CA PRO A 37 -35.36 -49.86 -1.34
C PRO A 37 -36.85 -49.39 -1.28
N ALA A 38 -37.10 -48.28 -2.01
CA ALA A 38 -38.27 -47.96 -2.88
C ALA A 38 -39.55 -47.32 -2.26
N PRO A 39 -40.45 -46.73 -3.09
CA PRO A 39 -40.23 -45.61 -4.03
C PRO A 39 -41.34 -44.53 -3.94
N SER A 40 -41.13 -43.33 -4.51
CA SER A 40 -42.27 -42.49 -4.91
C SER A 40 -42.00 -41.73 -6.21
N HIS A 41 -42.96 -41.83 -7.10
CA HIS A 41 -43.02 -41.27 -8.44
C HIS A 41 -43.42 -39.79 -8.41
N TYR A 42 -42.75 -38.95 -9.20
CA TYR A 42 -43.40 -37.84 -9.89
C TYR A 42 -42.81 -37.67 -11.29
N HIS A 43 -43.66 -37.90 -12.29
CA HIS A 43 -43.46 -37.54 -13.68
C HIS A 43 -43.53 -36.03 -13.83
N LEU A 44 -42.60 -35.43 -14.60
CA LEU A 44 -42.88 -34.27 -15.46
C LEU A 44 -41.93 -34.30 -16.67
N SER A 45 -42.48 -33.89 -17.79
CA SER A 45 -42.14 -34.19 -19.18
C SER A 45 -40.80 -33.64 -19.69
N ARG A 46 -40.08 -34.47 -20.44
CA ARG A 46 -38.94 -34.09 -21.28
C ARG A 46 -39.42 -33.42 -22.57
N THR A 47 -38.82 -32.27 -22.90
CA THR A 47 -38.68 -31.81 -24.29
C THR A 47 -37.20 -31.87 -24.63
N THR A 48 -36.82 -32.92 -25.34
CA THR A 48 -35.45 -33.14 -25.83
C THR A 48 -35.30 -32.39 -27.15
N VAL A 49 -34.43 -31.36 -27.19
CA VAL A 49 -33.91 -30.83 -28.46
C VAL A 49 -32.58 -31.53 -28.72
N TYR A 50 -32.58 -32.42 -29.72
CA TYR A 50 -31.40 -33.06 -30.28
C TYR A 50 -30.58 -32.01 -31.05
N PHE A 51 -29.32 -31.80 -30.66
CA PHE A 51 -28.30 -31.31 -31.58
C PHE A 51 -27.46 -32.51 -32.04
N PRO A 52 -27.37 -32.80 -33.35
CA PRO A 52 -26.65 -33.96 -33.84
C PRO A 52 -25.15 -33.74 -33.72
N THR A 53 -24.48 -34.72 -33.10
CA THR A 53 -23.03 -34.92 -33.18
C THR A 53 -22.65 -35.18 -34.64
N THR A 54 -22.06 -34.18 -35.30
CA THR A 54 -21.49 -34.34 -36.64
C THR A 54 -20.07 -34.87 -36.53
N ASN A 55 -19.90 -36.06 -37.13
CA ASN A 55 -18.66 -36.80 -37.32
C ASN A 55 -17.65 -35.93 -38.13
N PRO A 56 -16.34 -35.86 -37.78
CA PRO A 56 -15.38 -34.95 -38.43
C PRO A 56 -15.03 -35.27 -39.90
N SER A 57 -15.68 -36.25 -40.51
CA SER A 57 -15.28 -36.84 -41.80
C SER A 57 -15.97 -36.26 -43.04
N HIS A 58 -16.79 -35.21 -42.93
CA HIS A 58 -17.52 -34.65 -44.09
C HIS A 58 -17.29 -33.16 -44.43
N ILE A 59 -16.36 -32.45 -43.76
CA ILE A 59 -15.91 -31.10 -44.16
C ILE A 59 -14.53 -31.16 -44.87
N ALA A 60 -14.16 -32.33 -45.42
CA ALA A 60 -12.91 -32.50 -46.16
C ALA A 60 -13.09 -32.45 -47.69
N MET A 61 -14.30 -32.15 -48.18
CA MET A 61 -14.64 -32.35 -49.59
C MET A 61 -15.37 -31.15 -50.18
N LEU A 62 -14.73 -29.97 -50.15
CA LEU A 62 -15.06 -28.83 -51.04
C LEU A 62 -14.04 -27.67 -51.03
N LEU A 63 -12.90 -27.80 -50.34
CA LEU A 63 -11.82 -26.82 -50.38
C LEU A 63 -10.51 -27.57 -50.66
N GLY A 64 -9.91 -27.31 -51.83
CA GLY A 64 -8.65 -27.96 -52.23
C GLY A 64 -7.57 -27.82 -51.15
N ARG A 65 -6.69 -28.81 -51.03
CA ARG A 65 -5.66 -28.91 -49.97
C ARG A 65 -4.87 -27.61 -49.73
N GLY A 66 -4.69 -26.76 -50.76
CA GLY A 66 -4.08 -25.44 -50.63
C GLY A 66 -4.89 -24.40 -49.86
N ARG A 67 -6.24 -24.45 -49.90
CA ARG A 67 -7.12 -23.51 -49.18
C ARG A 67 -7.27 -23.87 -47.69
N ILE A 68 -7.24 -25.15 -47.35
CA ILE A 68 -7.23 -25.59 -45.93
C ILE A 68 -5.89 -25.24 -45.29
N ALA A 69 -4.77 -25.43 -46.01
CA ALA A 69 -3.46 -24.98 -45.56
C ALA A 69 -3.39 -23.45 -45.40
N LEU A 70 -4.03 -22.68 -46.30
CA LEU A 70 -4.09 -21.23 -46.20
C LEU A 70 -4.99 -20.77 -45.03
N ILE A 71 -6.14 -21.40 -44.79
CA ILE A 71 -7.03 -21.06 -43.66
C ILE A 71 -6.38 -21.45 -42.33
N MET A 72 -5.71 -22.61 -42.27
CA MET A 72 -4.93 -22.99 -41.08
C MET A 72 -3.70 -22.09 -40.91
N ALA A 73 -3.03 -21.66 -41.97
CA ALA A 73 -1.93 -20.70 -41.86
C ALA A 73 -2.41 -19.31 -41.47
N VAL A 74 -3.62 -18.90 -41.89
CA VAL A 74 -4.25 -17.63 -41.48
C VAL A 74 -4.77 -17.74 -40.04
N LEU A 75 -5.36 -18.86 -39.63
CA LEU A 75 -5.78 -19.09 -38.24
C LEU A 75 -4.58 -19.24 -37.31
N VAL A 76 -3.50 -19.92 -37.72
CA VAL A 76 -2.23 -19.96 -36.99
C VAL A 76 -1.57 -18.59 -37.03
N ALA A 77 -1.65 -17.81 -38.11
CA ALA A 77 -1.17 -16.42 -38.14
C ALA A 77 -2.01 -15.49 -37.25
N PHE A 78 -3.31 -15.73 -37.09
CA PHE A 78 -4.21 -15.01 -36.18
C PHE A 78 -4.06 -15.48 -34.72
N GLU A 79 -3.78 -16.76 -34.47
CA GLU A 79 -3.47 -17.31 -33.13
C GLU A 79 -2.05 -16.94 -32.69
N THR A 80 -1.10 -16.82 -33.63
CA THR A 80 0.27 -16.32 -33.40
C THR A 80 0.41 -14.80 -33.54
N GLN A 81 -0.68 -14.10 -33.87
CA GLN A 81 -0.85 -12.66 -33.65
C GLN A 81 -1.67 -12.35 -32.40
N THR A 82 -1.54 -13.18 -31.37
CA THR A 82 -1.28 -12.60 -30.05
C THR A 82 0.13 -12.01 -30.06
N CYS A 83 0.31 -10.94 -30.83
CA CYS A 83 1.37 -9.99 -30.54
C CYS A 83 1.06 -9.52 -29.13
N LEU A 84 1.71 -10.11 -28.12
CA LEU A 84 1.90 -9.44 -26.84
C LEU A 84 2.58 -8.13 -27.22
N SER A 85 1.80 -7.08 -27.47
CA SER A 85 2.36 -5.77 -27.75
C SER A 85 3.08 -5.41 -26.47
N GLN A 86 4.40 -5.52 -26.47
CA GLN A 86 5.20 -5.17 -25.30
C GLN A 86 4.83 -3.73 -24.94
N ILE A 87 4.19 -3.55 -23.78
CA ILE A 87 3.83 -2.21 -23.31
C ILE A 87 5.11 -1.38 -23.18
N ASN A 88 4.97 -0.09 -23.48
CA ASN A 88 6.07 0.87 -23.41
C ASN A 88 5.52 2.24 -23.02
N ARG A 89 6.41 3.21 -22.83
CA ARG A 89 6.04 4.59 -22.50
C ARG A 89 5.01 5.18 -23.48
N ALA A 90 5.18 4.99 -24.79
CA ALA A 90 4.28 5.48 -25.83
C ALA A 90 2.87 4.85 -25.77
N SER A 91 2.72 3.74 -25.04
CA SER A 91 1.41 3.15 -24.78
C SER A 91 0.57 4.03 -23.86
N PHE A 92 1.16 4.86 -23.00
CA PHE A 92 0.43 5.71 -22.04
C PHE A 92 0.11 7.09 -22.63
N PRO A 93 -0.87 7.84 -22.06
CA PRO A 93 -1.15 9.20 -22.49
C PRO A 93 0.10 10.08 -22.46
N LYS A 94 0.20 11.01 -23.42
CA LYS A 94 1.28 12.00 -23.43
C LYS A 94 1.28 12.78 -22.11
N GLY A 95 2.44 12.90 -21.48
CA GLY A 95 2.60 13.56 -20.17
C GLY A 95 2.27 12.66 -18.98
N PHE A 96 2.01 11.36 -19.18
CA PHE A 96 1.93 10.42 -18.07
C PHE A 96 3.31 10.29 -17.39
N ILE A 97 3.31 10.40 -16.06
CA ILE A 97 4.52 10.43 -15.24
C ILE A 97 4.91 9.03 -14.79
N PHE A 98 6.18 8.66 -15.00
CA PHE A 98 6.77 7.47 -14.41
C PHE A 98 7.85 7.85 -13.40
N GLY A 99 7.76 7.30 -12.20
CA GLY A 99 8.71 7.58 -11.13
C GLY A 99 9.00 6.39 -10.23
N THR A 100 9.84 6.63 -9.24
CA THR A 100 10.06 5.73 -8.11
C THR A 100 9.75 6.45 -6.81
N ALA A 101 9.37 5.71 -5.78
CA ALA A 101 9.01 6.24 -4.47
C ALA A 101 9.96 5.75 -3.36
N SER A 102 10.10 6.58 -2.33
CA SER A 102 10.82 6.32 -1.07
C SER A 102 10.17 7.05 0.11
N SER A 103 10.65 6.76 1.32
CA SER A 103 10.33 7.52 2.53
C SER A 103 11.59 7.80 3.34
N ALA A 104 11.59 8.93 4.06
CA ALA A 104 12.74 9.45 4.79
C ALA A 104 13.31 8.42 5.78
N PHE A 105 12.46 7.85 6.65
CA PHE A 105 12.93 6.92 7.67
C PHE A 105 13.50 5.62 7.08
N GLN A 106 12.95 5.16 5.94
CA GLN A 106 13.40 3.92 5.30
C GLN A 106 14.68 4.11 4.47
N TYR A 107 15.01 5.34 4.06
CA TYR A 107 16.12 5.64 3.14
C TYR A 107 17.26 6.46 3.73
N GLU A 108 16.97 7.51 4.49
CA GLU A 108 17.95 8.56 4.80
C GLU A 108 19.08 8.09 5.71
N GLY A 109 18.75 7.42 6.82
CA GLY A 109 19.72 7.22 7.91
C GLY A 109 20.08 8.53 8.59
N ALA A 110 21.34 8.66 9.01
CA ALA A 110 21.89 9.86 9.65
C ALA A 110 20.99 10.38 10.79
N VAL A 111 20.47 9.45 11.61
CA VAL A 111 19.33 9.74 12.51
C VAL A 111 19.66 10.70 13.66
N LYS A 112 20.95 10.92 13.95
CA LYS A 112 21.48 11.81 14.99
C LYS A 112 22.32 12.96 14.42
N GLU A 113 22.43 13.07 13.10
CA GLU A 113 23.28 14.07 12.45
C GLU A 113 22.53 15.38 12.23
N ASP A 114 23.29 16.47 12.14
CA ASP A 114 22.81 17.80 11.79
C ASP A 114 21.57 18.26 12.58
N GLY A 115 21.49 17.87 13.86
CA GLY A 115 20.45 18.30 14.78
C GLY A 115 19.09 17.62 14.63
N ARG A 116 18.98 16.52 13.87
CA ARG A 116 17.72 15.75 13.73
C ARG A 116 17.22 15.23 15.08
N GLY A 117 15.93 15.43 15.35
CA GLY A 117 15.25 14.88 16.53
C GLY A 117 14.88 13.40 16.37
N PRO A 118 14.74 12.64 17.46
CA PRO A 118 14.42 11.21 17.41
C PRO A 118 13.00 10.93 16.91
N SER A 119 12.86 9.78 16.25
CA SER A 119 11.61 9.07 15.94
C SER A 119 11.83 7.60 16.34
N LYS A 120 10.89 6.95 17.04
CA LYS A 120 11.09 5.59 17.57
C LYS A 120 10.27 4.52 16.85
N ILE A 121 10.84 3.31 16.83
CA ILE A 121 10.17 2.02 16.57
C ILE A 121 10.36 1.13 17.80
N ILE A 122 9.41 0.24 18.05
CA ILE A 122 9.22 -0.43 19.35
C ILE A 122 10.12 -1.66 19.53
N ASP A 123 10.50 -2.33 18.44
CA ASP A 123 11.24 -3.60 18.49
C ASP A 123 12.77 -3.44 18.64
N PHE A 124 13.25 -2.19 18.83
CA PHE A 124 14.67 -1.83 18.91
C PHE A 124 15.53 -2.16 17.68
N SER A 125 14.94 -2.68 16.60
CA SER A 125 15.56 -2.61 15.28
C SER A 125 15.60 -1.14 14.84
N ASN A 126 16.55 -0.78 13.97
CA ASN A 126 16.67 0.60 13.56
C ASN A 126 17.06 0.73 12.09
N ALA A 127 16.70 1.89 11.55
CA ALA A 127 17.20 2.41 10.30
C ALA A 127 18.17 3.57 10.59
N ASP A 128 19.06 3.40 11.59
CA ASP A 128 19.99 4.46 12.00
C ASP A 128 20.86 4.90 10.82
N GLU A 129 21.31 3.93 10.02
CA GLU A 129 22.02 4.13 8.75
C GLU A 129 21.08 3.95 7.53
N ALA A 130 19.99 3.18 7.65
CA ALA A 130 19.03 2.91 6.57
C ALA A 130 19.73 2.40 5.28
N VAL A 131 19.67 3.16 4.18
CA VAL A 131 20.52 2.98 3.00
C VAL A 131 21.36 4.23 2.72
N ASP A 132 21.51 5.09 3.72
CA ASP A 132 22.37 6.27 3.74
C ASP A 132 22.10 7.27 2.61
N GLN A 133 20.83 7.40 2.19
CA GLN A 133 20.45 8.37 1.17
C GLN A 133 20.72 9.81 1.63
N TYR A 134 20.81 10.08 2.93
CA TYR A 134 21.17 11.40 3.45
C TYR A 134 22.50 11.91 2.87
N HIS A 135 23.48 11.00 2.72
CA HIS A 135 24.78 11.29 2.13
C HIS A 135 24.88 10.89 0.65
N LEU A 136 24.11 9.89 0.20
CA LEU A 136 24.26 9.25 -1.10
C LEU A 136 23.18 9.63 -2.13
N PHE A 137 22.31 10.60 -1.85
CA PHE A 137 21.23 10.97 -2.79
C PHE A 137 21.75 11.40 -4.18
N ASP A 138 22.95 11.98 -4.29
CA ASP A 138 23.53 12.34 -5.59
C ASP A 138 23.76 11.07 -6.47
N GLU A 139 24.15 9.93 -5.86
CA GLU A 139 24.25 8.64 -6.54
C GLU A 139 22.86 8.11 -6.92
N ASP A 140 21.92 8.12 -5.97
CA ASP A 140 20.58 7.58 -6.17
C ASP A 140 19.80 8.34 -7.27
N ILE A 141 19.98 9.66 -7.37
CA ILE A 141 19.39 10.48 -8.45
C ILE A 141 19.96 10.10 -9.81
N LYS A 142 21.26 9.80 -9.89
CA LYS A 142 21.87 9.33 -11.12
C LYS A 142 21.25 8.00 -11.58
N LEU A 143 20.95 7.09 -10.65
CA LEU A 143 20.26 5.84 -10.97
C LEU A 143 18.89 6.08 -11.61
N MET A 144 18.11 7.00 -11.06
CA MET A 144 16.80 7.39 -11.61
C MET A 144 16.91 7.98 -13.01
N LYS A 145 17.87 8.89 -13.22
CA LYS A 145 18.15 9.49 -14.53
C LYS A 145 18.57 8.42 -15.55
N ASP A 146 19.45 7.51 -15.15
CA ASP A 146 19.97 6.46 -16.03
C ASP A 146 18.88 5.47 -16.46
N MET A 147 17.83 5.30 -15.65
CA MET A 147 16.61 4.55 -16.01
C MET A 147 15.65 5.33 -16.90
N GLY A 148 15.68 6.66 -16.87
CA GLY A 148 14.75 7.54 -17.58
C GLY A 148 13.46 7.81 -16.81
N MET A 149 13.52 7.82 -15.47
CA MET A 149 12.40 8.23 -14.62
C MET A 149 12.14 9.74 -14.75
N ASP A 150 10.87 10.12 -14.77
CA ASP A 150 10.42 11.52 -14.86
C ASP A 150 10.38 12.20 -13.51
N ALA A 151 10.08 11.44 -12.47
CA ALA A 151 9.78 11.97 -11.15
C ALA A 151 10.34 11.09 -10.03
N TYR A 152 10.57 11.71 -8.88
CA TYR A 152 10.91 11.04 -7.65
C TYR A 152 9.95 11.44 -6.55
N ARG A 153 9.29 10.45 -5.95
CA ARG A 153 8.49 10.65 -4.76
C ARG A 153 9.34 10.34 -3.54
N PHE A 154 9.52 11.31 -2.64
CA PHE A 154 10.22 11.13 -1.37
C PHE A 154 9.45 11.85 -0.25
N SER A 155 9.81 11.60 1.01
CA SER A 155 9.23 12.33 2.14
C SER A 155 10.23 13.26 2.82
N ILE A 156 9.73 14.34 3.42
CA ILE A 156 10.51 15.22 4.29
C ILE A 156 10.37 14.72 5.72
N SER A 157 11.49 14.52 6.41
CA SER A 157 11.47 14.12 7.82
C SER A 157 11.07 15.29 8.71
N TRP A 158 9.89 15.21 9.33
CA TRP A 158 9.39 16.27 10.23
C TRP A 158 10.40 16.52 11.37
N SER A 159 10.93 15.47 12.00
CA SER A 159 11.91 15.63 13.08
C SER A 159 13.27 16.20 12.62
N ARG A 160 13.55 16.21 11.31
CA ARG A 160 14.74 16.87 10.74
C ARG A 160 14.51 18.37 10.54
N ILE A 161 13.27 18.81 10.27
CA ILE A 161 12.90 20.23 10.16
C ILE A 161 12.62 20.85 11.53
N TYR A 162 11.81 20.17 12.35
CA TYR A 162 11.51 20.54 13.73
C TYR A 162 11.91 19.41 14.68
N PRO A 163 13.13 19.46 15.26
CA PRO A 163 13.62 18.40 16.16
C PRO A 163 12.71 18.13 17.37
N ASN A 164 12.05 19.17 17.89
CA ASN A 164 11.09 19.09 18.98
C ASN A 164 9.62 19.07 18.49
N GLY A 165 9.42 18.79 17.19
CA GLY A 165 8.16 18.83 16.44
C GLY A 165 7.55 20.21 16.19
N THR A 166 7.91 21.19 17.02
CA THR A 166 7.51 22.61 16.92
C THR A 166 8.66 23.51 17.35
N GLY A 167 8.52 24.83 17.16
CA GLY A 167 9.43 25.83 17.69
C GLY A 167 10.54 26.22 16.72
N LYS A 168 11.81 26.00 17.08
CA LYS A 168 12.94 26.43 16.26
C LYS A 168 13.15 25.45 15.10
N ILE A 169 13.17 25.99 13.87
CA ILE A 169 13.55 25.25 12.66
C ILE A 169 15.03 24.87 12.75
N ASN A 170 15.33 23.65 12.33
CA ASN A 170 16.69 23.20 12.06
C ASN A 170 17.09 23.52 10.62
N GLN A 171 17.92 24.56 10.45
CA GLN A 171 18.32 25.04 9.12
C GLN A 171 19.09 23.98 8.31
N ALA A 172 19.90 23.14 8.96
CA ALA A 172 20.63 22.08 8.25
C ALA A 172 19.67 21.06 7.60
N GLY A 173 18.55 20.75 8.28
CA GLY A 173 17.47 19.95 7.69
C GLY A 173 16.84 20.61 6.47
N VAL A 174 16.64 21.93 6.53
CA VAL A 174 16.12 22.71 5.39
C VAL A 174 17.11 22.71 4.21
N ASP A 175 18.39 22.89 4.50
CA ASP A 175 19.45 22.92 3.49
C ASP A 175 19.62 21.56 2.81
N HIS A 176 19.48 20.45 3.56
CA HIS A 176 19.48 19.10 3.01
C HIS A 176 18.40 18.89 1.93
N TYR A 177 17.13 19.17 2.25
CA TYR A 177 16.06 18.98 1.27
C TYR A 177 16.12 20.01 0.13
N ASN A 178 16.63 21.21 0.38
CA ASN A 178 16.95 22.15 -0.70
C ASN A 178 17.97 21.57 -1.68
N LYS A 179 19.06 20.97 -1.17
CA LYS A 179 20.08 20.33 -2.01
C LYS A 179 19.47 19.16 -2.79
N LEU A 180 18.69 18.30 -2.14
CA LEU A 180 18.00 17.18 -2.77
C LEU A 180 17.08 17.62 -3.92
N VAL A 181 16.19 18.59 -3.66
CA VAL A 181 15.26 19.16 -4.65
C VAL A 181 16.02 19.79 -5.82
N ASN A 182 17.07 20.56 -5.53
CA ASN A 182 17.89 21.18 -6.58
C ASN A 182 18.60 20.15 -7.44
N THR A 183 19.17 19.09 -6.84
CA THR A 183 19.83 18.04 -7.60
C THR A 183 18.83 17.27 -8.48
N LEU A 184 17.64 16.94 -7.97
CA LEU A 184 16.58 16.28 -8.77
C LEU A 184 16.22 17.10 -10.00
N LEU A 185 15.91 18.39 -9.81
CA LEU A 185 15.53 19.29 -10.89
C LEU A 185 16.68 19.52 -11.89
N ALA A 186 17.93 19.61 -11.41
CA ALA A 186 19.10 19.71 -12.28
C ALA A 186 19.30 18.46 -13.16
N GLN A 187 18.77 17.31 -12.75
CA GLN A 187 18.75 16.09 -13.56
C GLN A 187 17.45 15.90 -14.36
N GLY A 188 16.53 16.88 -14.33
CA GLY A 188 15.26 16.82 -15.04
C GLY A 188 14.23 15.90 -14.39
N ILE A 189 14.36 15.61 -13.10
CA ILE A 189 13.47 14.75 -12.33
C ILE A 189 12.57 15.62 -11.45
N GLU A 190 11.25 15.49 -11.59
CA GLU A 190 10.28 16.27 -10.82
C GLU A 190 10.13 15.74 -9.37
N PRO A 191 10.20 16.60 -8.34
CA PRO A 191 10.00 16.19 -6.95
C PRO A 191 8.50 16.10 -6.59
N TYR A 192 8.07 14.92 -6.16
CA TYR A 192 6.77 14.67 -5.54
C TYR A 192 6.96 14.47 -4.04
N VAL A 193 6.58 15.45 -3.22
CA VAL A 193 7.01 15.49 -1.82
C VAL A 193 5.90 15.08 -0.87
N THR A 194 6.15 14.04 -0.09
CA THR A 194 5.30 13.61 1.01
C THR A 194 5.70 14.34 2.30
N LEU A 195 4.75 15.02 2.95
CA LEU A 195 5.02 15.76 4.18
C LEU A 195 5.12 14.84 5.39
N TYR A 196 4.21 13.87 5.52
CA TYR A 196 4.21 12.92 6.63
C TYR A 196 4.21 11.48 6.14
N HIS A 197 5.25 10.74 6.51
CA HIS A 197 5.41 9.32 6.20
C HIS A 197 5.78 8.53 7.45
N TRP A 198 4.89 8.57 8.44
CA TRP A 198 4.93 7.77 9.68
C TRP A 198 6.08 8.12 10.62
N ASP A 199 6.65 9.31 10.46
CA ASP A 199 7.87 9.77 11.10
C ASP A 199 7.63 10.91 12.09
N LEU A 200 6.56 10.77 12.89
CA LEU A 200 6.19 11.74 13.93
C LEU A 200 7.38 12.03 14.86
N PRO A 201 7.72 13.31 15.11
CA PRO A 201 8.74 13.67 16.09
C PRO A 201 8.36 13.13 17.48
N GLN A 202 9.28 12.40 18.12
CA GLN A 202 9.02 11.78 19.43
C GLN A 202 8.57 12.81 20.47
N ALA A 203 9.09 14.04 20.40
CA ALA A 203 8.72 15.13 21.31
C ALA A 203 7.21 15.47 21.30
N LEU A 204 6.50 15.27 20.18
CA LEU A 204 5.04 15.49 20.11
C LEU A 204 4.27 14.30 20.70
N HIS A 205 4.79 13.09 20.51
CA HIS A 205 4.26 11.91 21.17
C HIS A 205 4.40 12.03 22.70
N ASP A 206 5.60 12.38 23.19
CA ASP A 206 5.86 12.51 24.63
C ASP A 206 5.03 13.64 25.27
N ARG A 207 4.73 14.71 24.52
CA ARG A 207 4.00 15.87 25.04
C ARG A 207 2.49 15.63 25.17
N TYR A 208 1.88 14.94 24.21
CA TYR A 208 0.42 14.82 24.15
C TYR A 208 -0.10 13.58 23.40
N ASN A 209 0.72 12.53 23.23
CA ASN A 209 0.40 11.31 22.48
C ASN A 209 0.15 11.52 20.97
N GLY A 210 0.78 12.55 20.38
CA GLY A 210 0.81 12.70 18.92
C GLY A 210 -0.58 12.79 18.29
N TRP A 211 -0.87 11.85 17.38
CA TRP A 211 -2.11 11.83 16.60
C TRP A 211 -3.39 11.60 17.41
N LEU A 212 -3.29 11.22 18.68
CA LEU A 212 -4.46 11.12 19.58
C LEU A 212 -4.95 12.48 20.08
N SER A 213 -4.13 13.53 20.00
CA SER A 213 -4.49 14.87 20.45
C SER A 213 -4.84 15.78 19.28
N PRO A 214 -5.93 16.57 19.36
CA PRO A 214 -6.25 17.57 18.32
C PRO A 214 -5.20 18.69 18.22
N GLN A 215 -4.28 18.83 19.18
CA GLN A 215 -3.16 19.77 19.08
C GLN A 215 -2.28 19.47 17.85
N ILE A 216 -2.18 18.20 17.43
CA ILE A 216 -1.39 17.79 16.27
C ILE A 216 -1.81 18.49 14.98
N ILE A 217 -3.07 18.92 14.88
CA ILE A 217 -3.61 19.61 13.70
C ILE A 217 -2.88 20.92 13.46
N LYS A 218 -2.65 21.69 14.55
CA LYS A 218 -1.92 22.96 14.49
C LYS A 218 -0.43 22.74 14.24
N ASP A 219 0.15 21.76 14.91
CA ASP A 219 1.59 21.48 14.85
C ASP A 219 1.97 20.95 13.45
N PHE A 220 1.15 20.07 12.86
CA PHE A 220 1.32 19.62 11.47
C PHE A 220 1.10 20.75 10.47
N ALA A 221 0.10 21.61 10.68
CA ALA A 221 -0.14 22.75 9.80
C ALA A 221 1.06 23.70 9.74
N ALA A 222 1.68 24.00 10.89
CA ALA A 222 2.88 24.83 10.95
C ALA A 222 4.08 24.17 10.24
N PHE A 223 4.24 22.85 10.39
CA PHE A 223 5.25 22.10 9.65
C PHE A 223 5.02 22.11 8.13
N ALA A 224 3.79 21.84 7.69
CA ALA A 224 3.41 21.88 6.28
C ALA A 224 3.65 23.28 5.68
N GLU A 225 3.25 24.33 6.39
CA GLU A 225 3.47 25.72 5.99
C GLU A 225 4.95 26.05 5.83
N THR A 226 5.79 25.60 6.77
CA THR A 226 7.25 25.74 6.68
C THR A 226 7.79 25.07 5.41
N CYS A 227 7.31 23.88 5.06
CA CYS A 227 7.70 23.19 3.83
C CYS A 227 7.24 23.94 2.57
N PHE A 228 6.02 24.47 2.56
CA PHE A 228 5.51 25.28 1.43
C PHE A 228 6.36 26.54 1.23
N GLU A 229 6.74 27.22 2.31
CA GLU A 229 7.58 28.42 2.27
C GLU A 229 8.98 28.14 1.73
N ASN A 230 9.62 27.05 2.18
CA ASN A 230 11.02 26.79 1.88
C ASN A 230 11.26 26.07 0.54
N TYR A 231 10.28 25.30 0.06
CA TYR A 231 10.48 24.46 -1.12
C TYR A 231 9.43 24.65 -2.22
N GLY A 232 8.29 25.29 -1.93
CA GLY A 232 7.17 25.40 -2.87
C GLY A 232 7.43 26.30 -4.09
N ASP A 233 8.52 27.08 -4.08
CA ASP A 233 9.02 27.76 -5.27
C ASP A 233 9.42 26.75 -6.39
N ARG A 234 9.88 25.56 -5.99
CA ARG A 234 10.35 24.46 -6.87
C ARG A 234 9.47 23.22 -6.84
N VAL A 235 8.98 22.81 -5.67
CA VAL A 235 8.12 21.64 -5.48
C VAL A 235 6.68 21.98 -5.86
N LYS A 236 6.13 21.24 -6.85
CA LYS A 236 4.78 21.46 -7.40
C LYS A 236 3.77 20.37 -7.10
N HIS A 237 4.20 19.28 -6.47
CA HIS A 237 3.34 18.16 -6.14
C HIS A 237 3.55 17.76 -4.68
N TRP A 238 2.56 18.10 -3.85
CA TRP A 238 2.57 17.83 -2.42
C TRP A 238 1.63 16.68 -2.08
N ILE A 239 2.09 15.78 -1.23
CA ILE A 239 1.30 14.70 -0.63
C ILE A 239 1.35 14.94 0.87
N THR A 240 0.22 15.23 1.49
CA THR A 240 0.17 15.53 2.94
C THR A 240 0.51 14.30 3.78
N PHE A 241 -0.21 13.20 3.59
CA PHE A 241 -0.06 11.96 4.33
C PHE A 241 0.16 10.79 3.39
N ASN A 242 1.04 9.87 3.81
CA ASN A 242 1.09 8.52 3.30
C ASN A 242 0.26 7.58 4.18
N GLU A 243 -0.66 6.84 3.55
CA GLU A 243 -1.37 5.69 4.13
C GLU A 243 -1.93 5.95 5.54
N PRO A 244 -2.82 6.93 5.69
CA PRO A 244 -3.36 7.25 7.01
C PRO A 244 -4.21 6.11 7.59
N HIS A 245 -4.78 5.22 6.76
CA HIS A 245 -5.43 4.00 7.22
C HIS A 245 -4.41 3.04 7.84
N THR A 246 -3.29 2.76 7.14
CA THR A 246 -2.20 1.94 7.71
C THR A 246 -1.70 2.51 9.04
N VAL A 247 -1.53 3.84 9.18
CA VAL A 247 -1.15 4.47 10.45
C VAL A 247 -2.17 4.19 11.55
N ALA A 248 -3.46 4.42 11.28
CA ALA A 248 -4.52 4.21 12.25
C ALA A 248 -4.63 2.74 12.70
N ILE A 249 -4.55 1.80 11.76
CA ILE A 249 -4.69 0.38 12.05
C ILE A 249 -3.41 -0.21 12.67
N GLN A 250 -2.27 -0.09 12.00
CA GLN A 250 -1.04 -0.74 12.47
C GLN A 250 -0.46 -0.05 13.71
N GLY A 251 -0.70 1.26 13.89
CA GLY A 251 -0.20 2.03 15.01
C GLY A 251 -1.08 2.02 16.26
N TYR A 252 -2.41 1.86 16.10
CA TYR A 252 -3.40 2.08 17.17
C TYR A 252 -4.49 1.00 17.29
N ASP A 253 -4.52 0.01 16.39
CA ASP A 253 -5.40 -1.18 16.50
C ASP A 253 -4.60 -2.47 16.68
N VAL A 254 -3.73 -2.79 15.72
CA VAL A 254 -2.90 -4.01 15.75
C VAL A 254 -1.66 -3.80 16.62
N GLY A 255 -1.13 -2.57 16.65
CA GLY A 255 0.01 -2.18 17.47
C GLY A 255 1.37 -2.70 16.97
N LEU A 256 1.49 -3.11 15.71
CA LEU A 256 2.75 -3.60 15.12
C LEU A 256 3.67 -2.47 14.64
N HIS A 257 3.12 -1.29 14.34
CA HIS A 257 3.89 -0.11 13.93
C HIS A 257 3.88 0.94 15.04
N ALA A 258 4.86 1.85 15.04
CA ALA A 258 4.92 2.93 16.02
C ALA A 258 3.63 3.78 16.02
N PRO A 259 3.08 4.15 17.21
CA PRO A 259 3.61 3.95 18.56
C PRO A 259 3.23 2.60 19.22
N GLY A 260 2.60 1.69 18.47
CA GLY A 260 2.28 0.31 18.85
C GLY A 260 1.32 0.23 20.02
N ARG A 261 0.26 1.01 19.91
CA ARG A 261 -0.84 1.02 20.86
C ARG A 261 -1.91 0.06 20.38
N CYS A 262 -2.47 -0.70 21.31
CA CYS A 262 -3.65 -1.50 21.06
C CYS A 262 -4.31 -1.96 22.36
N SER A 263 -5.50 -2.53 22.26
CA SER A 263 -6.15 -3.17 23.40
C SER A 263 -5.34 -4.39 23.87
N ILE A 264 -4.85 -4.35 25.13
CA ILE A 264 -3.99 -5.40 25.72
C ILE A 264 -4.64 -6.80 25.64
N PHE A 265 -5.96 -6.88 25.78
CA PHE A 265 -6.70 -8.15 25.70
C PHE A 265 -6.70 -8.78 24.30
N LEU A 266 -6.43 -7.99 23.25
CA LEU A 266 -6.30 -8.47 21.87
C LEU A 266 -4.87 -8.86 21.55
N HIS A 267 -3.90 -8.07 21.98
CA HIS A 267 -2.49 -8.34 21.71
C HIS A 267 -1.62 -8.12 22.95
N LEU A 268 -1.17 -9.23 23.54
CA LEU A 268 -0.37 -9.24 24.78
C LEU A 268 1.00 -8.54 24.64
N PHE A 269 1.41 -8.18 23.42
CA PHE A 269 2.63 -7.41 23.17
C PHE A 269 2.43 -5.89 23.28
N CYS A 270 1.19 -5.39 23.27
CA CYS A 270 0.92 -3.98 23.50
C CYS A 270 0.96 -3.66 25.00
N HIS A 271 1.48 -2.49 25.32
CA HIS A 271 1.59 -2.02 26.71
C HIS A 271 0.45 -1.10 27.14
N ASP A 272 -0.20 -0.42 26.19
CA ASP A 272 -1.30 0.52 26.40
C ASP A 272 -2.05 0.74 25.06
N GLY A 273 -3.26 1.29 25.10
CA GLY A 273 -4.06 1.59 23.92
C GLY A 273 -5.50 1.10 23.99
N ASN A 274 -6.29 1.52 23.01
CA ASN A 274 -7.67 1.07 22.86
C ASN A 274 -8.04 0.98 21.37
N SER A 275 -7.97 -0.25 20.84
CA SER A 275 -8.30 -0.61 19.45
C SER A 275 -9.71 -0.18 19.02
N ALA A 276 -10.64 -0.03 19.98
CA ALA A 276 -12.01 0.35 19.69
C ALA A 276 -12.20 1.84 19.39
N THR A 277 -11.24 2.69 19.75
CA THR A 277 -11.44 4.17 19.74
C THR A 277 -10.28 4.93 19.15
N GLU A 278 -9.04 4.54 19.46
CA GLU A 278 -7.85 5.27 19.06
C GLU A 278 -7.66 5.37 17.54
N PRO A 279 -7.88 4.30 16.73
CA PRO A 279 -7.79 4.41 15.28
C PRO A 279 -8.72 5.49 14.69
N TYR A 280 -9.92 5.63 15.24
CA TYR A 280 -10.92 6.61 14.81
C TYR A 280 -10.55 8.05 15.16
N ILE A 281 -9.95 8.26 16.34
CA ILE A 281 -9.44 9.57 16.76
C ILE A 281 -8.25 9.97 15.87
N VAL A 282 -7.32 9.05 15.62
CA VAL A 282 -6.14 9.28 14.78
C VAL A 282 -6.55 9.62 13.35
N ALA A 283 -7.42 8.82 12.73
CA ALA A 283 -7.91 9.08 11.39
C ALA A 283 -8.61 10.44 11.27
N HIS A 284 -9.42 10.81 12.28
CA HIS A 284 -10.10 12.09 12.31
C HIS A 284 -9.11 13.26 12.39
N ASN A 285 -8.13 13.20 13.30
CA ASN A 285 -7.12 14.24 13.42
C ASN A 285 -6.25 14.35 12.16
N MET A 286 -5.92 13.25 11.48
CA MET A 286 -5.20 13.28 10.20
C MET A 286 -6.03 13.93 9.09
N LEU A 287 -7.34 13.67 9.01
CA LEU A 287 -8.24 14.32 8.04
C LEU A 287 -8.33 15.83 8.28
N LEU A 288 -8.48 16.26 9.54
CA LEU A 288 -8.50 17.70 9.88
C LEU A 288 -7.13 18.37 9.62
N SER A 289 -6.03 17.67 9.89
CA SER A 289 -4.67 18.13 9.60
C SER A 289 -4.45 18.31 8.10
N HIS A 290 -4.94 17.36 7.29
CA HIS A 290 -4.92 17.44 5.83
C HIS A 290 -5.70 18.67 5.35
N GLY A 291 -6.95 18.81 5.78
CA GLY A 291 -7.80 19.94 5.39
C GLY A 291 -7.19 21.29 5.79
N THR A 292 -6.59 21.38 6.99
CA THR A 292 -5.91 22.59 7.47
C THR A 292 -4.70 22.94 6.59
N ALA A 293 -3.83 21.97 6.29
CA ALA A 293 -2.67 22.20 5.42
C ALA A 293 -3.09 22.58 3.99
N ALA A 294 -4.13 21.93 3.45
CA ALA A 294 -4.68 22.23 2.13
C ALA A 294 -5.28 23.64 2.05
N ASP A 295 -5.97 24.08 3.10
CA ASP A 295 -6.53 25.44 3.19
C ASP A 295 -5.43 26.51 3.25
N ILE A 296 -4.39 26.29 4.06
CA ILE A 296 -3.19 27.15 4.10
C ILE A 296 -2.54 27.23 2.72
N TYR A 297 -2.28 26.07 2.08
CA TYR A 297 -1.65 26.01 0.77
C TYR A 297 -2.47 26.79 -0.27
N ARG A 298 -3.78 26.54 -0.34
CA ARG A 298 -4.69 27.19 -1.28
C ARG A 298 -4.77 28.71 -1.09
N LYS A 299 -4.83 29.18 0.16
CA LYS A 299 -5.01 30.62 0.47
C LYS A 299 -3.72 31.43 0.32
N LYS A 300 -2.58 30.86 0.69
CA LYS A 300 -1.31 31.62 0.80
C LYS A 300 -0.32 31.33 -0.33
N TYR A 301 -0.28 30.10 -0.84
CA TYR A 301 0.85 29.63 -1.66
C TYR A 301 0.46 29.27 -3.09
N LYS A 302 -0.69 28.61 -3.28
CA LYS A 302 -1.08 27.99 -4.56
C LYS A 302 -1.13 28.97 -5.75
N ALA A 303 -1.62 30.19 -5.54
CA ALA A 303 -1.70 31.19 -6.62
C ALA A 303 -0.32 31.57 -7.19
N ASN A 304 0.70 31.66 -6.33
CA ASN A 304 2.05 32.05 -6.72
C ASN A 304 2.92 30.84 -7.09
N GLN A 305 2.74 29.73 -6.37
CA GLN A 305 3.56 28.53 -6.55
C GLN A 305 3.04 27.60 -7.65
N GLN A 306 1.75 27.69 -8.00
CA GLN A 306 1.10 26.91 -9.07
C GLN A 306 1.24 25.38 -8.91
N GLY A 307 1.45 24.89 -7.69
CA GLY A 307 1.47 23.44 -7.42
C GLY A 307 0.10 22.86 -7.08
N SER A 308 0.10 21.56 -6.82
CA SER A 308 -1.05 20.72 -6.46
C SER A 308 -0.80 20.01 -5.13
N LEU A 309 -1.88 19.72 -4.41
CA LEU A 309 -1.82 19.03 -3.12
C LEU A 309 -2.82 17.88 -3.08
N GLY A 310 -2.35 16.72 -2.64
CA GLY A 310 -3.14 15.51 -2.48
C GLY A 310 -2.81 14.75 -1.20
N ILE A 311 -3.28 13.51 -1.16
CA ILE A 311 -3.02 12.51 -0.11
C ILE A 311 -2.77 11.16 -0.79
N SER A 312 -1.97 10.30 -0.19
CA SER A 312 -1.73 8.95 -0.68
C SER A 312 -2.43 7.95 0.24
N LEU A 313 -3.30 7.11 -0.32
CA LEU A 313 -4.15 6.17 0.41
C LEU A 313 -3.74 4.73 0.07
N ASP A 314 -3.52 3.90 1.09
CA ASP A 314 -3.35 2.45 0.92
C ASP A 314 -4.68 1.80 0.55
N VAL A 315 -4.67 1.00 -0.53
CA VAL A 315 -5.89 0.36 -1.00
C VAL A 315 -5.65 -1.06 -1.50
N ILE A 316 -6.22 -2.02 -0.77
CA ILE A 316 -6.46 -3.38 -1.23
C ILE A 316 -7.77 -3.36 -2.02
N TRP A 317 -7.79 -4.02 -3.18
CA TRP A 317 -9.06 -4.31 -3.85
C TRP A 317 -9.73 -5.52 -3.19
N PHE A 318 -11.05 -5.50 -3.04
CA PHE A 318 -11.80 -6.61 -2.45
C PHE A 318 -12.73 -7.26 -3.47
N GLU A 319 -12.55 -8.56 -3.70
CA GLU A 319 -13.46 -9.42 -4.46
C GLU A 319 -14.37 -10.19 -3.49
N PRO A 320 -15.63 -10.51 -3.85
CA PRO A 320 -16.48 -11.28 -2.96
C PRO A 320 -16.00 -12.73 -2.90
N ALA A 321 -15.94 -13.32 -1.70
CA ALA A 321 -15.48 -14.71 -1.54
C ALA A 321 -16.43 -15.70 -2.24
N THR A 322 -17.73 -15.41 -2.20
CA THR A 322 -18.78 -16.14 -2.93
C THR A 322 -19.69 -15.16 -3.68
N ASN A 323 -20.45 -15.64 -4.68
CA ASN A 323 -21.40 -14.80 -5.41
C ASN A 323 -22.74 -14.59 -4.66
N THR A 324 -22.69 -14.51 -3.33
CA THR A 324 -23.86 -14.27 -2.49
C THR A 324 -24.00 -12.78 -2.21
N THR A 325 -25.23 -12.31 -1.99
CA THR A 325 -25.49 -10.90 -1.64
C THR A 325 -24.72 -10.48 -0.40
N ASP A 326 -24.64 -11.35 0.62
CA ASP A 326 -23.93 -11.08 1.87
C ASP A 326 -22.44 -10.78 1.66
N ASP A 327 -21.77 -11.55 0.81
CA ASP A 327 -20.34 -11.36 0.53
C ASP A 327 -20.10 -10.17 -0.41
N ILE A 328 -21.00 -9.93 -1.38
CA ILE A 328 -20.96 -8.72 -2.21
C ILE A 328 -21.15 -7.46 -1.36
N GLU A 329 -22.06 -7.47 -0.39
CA GLU A 329 -22.19 -6.35 0.54
C GLU A 329 -20.98 -6.25 1.48
N ALA A 330 -20.36 -7.38 1.83
CA ALA A 330 -19.14 -7.40 2.64
C ALA A 330 -17.95 -6.76 1.90
N THR A 331 -17.80 -6.95 0.58
CA THR A 331 -16.75 -6.26 -0.18
C THR A 331 -16.92 -4.75 -0.13
N GLN A 332 -18.15 -4.25 -0.27
CA GLN A 332 -18.43 -2.82 -0.18
C GLN A 332 -18.08 -2.27 1.21
N ARG A 333 -18.38 -3.02 2.29
CA ARG A 333 -17.99 -2.62 3.64
C ARG A 333 -16.48 -2.66 3.86
N ALA A 334 -15.78 -3.68 3.36
CA ALA A 334 -14.32 -3.74 3.44
C ALA A 334 -13.69 -2.54 2.70
N GLN A 335 -14.21 -2.20 1.53
CA GLN A 335 -13.74 -1.03 0.77
C GLN A 335 -14.06 0.29 1.47
N ASP A 336 -15.23 0.42 2.12
CA ASP A 336 -15.60 1.58 2.92
C ASP A 336 -14.70 1.75 4.14
N PHE A 337 -14.36 0.66 4.84
CA PHE A 337 -13.53 0.70 6.05
C PHE A 337 -12.03 0.88 5.75
N GLN A 338 -11.58 0.77 4.51
CA GLN A 338 -10.21 1.11 4.11
C GLN A 338 -10.16 2.43 3.33
N LEU A 339 -10.58 2.41 2.06
CA LEU A 339 -10.52 3.57 1.17
C LEU A 339 -11.56 4.62 1.56
N GLY A 340 -12.82 4.18 1.75
CA GLY A 340 -13.95 5.06 2.06
C GLY A 340 -13.73 5.92 3.31
N TRP A 341 -13.07 5.35 4.33
CA TRP A 341 -12.78 6.01 5.60
C TRP A 341 -12.07 7.35 5.40
N PHE A 342 -11.20 7.46 4.40
CA PHE A 342 -10.47 8.70 4.10
C PHE A 342 -10.99 9.42 2.87
N ILE A 343 -11.24 8.72 1.75
CA ILE A 343 -11.62 9.39 0.50
C ILE A 343 -13.02 10.00 0.56
N GLU A 344 -13.96 9.38 1.30
CA GLU A 344 -15.34 9.84 1.35
C GLU A 344 -15.49 11.16 2.12
N PRO A 345 -14.81 11.37 3.28
CA PRO A 345 -14.71 12.70 3.88
C PRO A 345 -14.12 13.75 2.95
N LEU A 346 -13.08 13.40 2.19
CA LEU A 346 -12.35 14.32 1.32
C LEU A 346 -13.16 14.75 0.09
N ILE A 347 -14.09 13.92 -0.38
CA ILE A 347 -14.88 14.20 -1.60
C ILE A 347 -16.33 14.56 -1.27
N LEU A 348 -16.97 13.82 -0.36
CA LEU A 348 -18.38 13.99 -0.02
C LEU A 348 -18.59 14.81 1.25
N GLY A 349 -17.59 14.89 2.14
CA GLY A 349 -17.63 15.66 3.38
C GLY A 349 -18.15 14.89 4.59
N ASN A 350 -18.29 13.57 4.49
CA ASN A 350 -18.66 12.73 5.63
C ASN A 350 -18.06 11.33 5.46
N TYR A 351 -18.00 10.57 6.54
CA TYR A 351 -17.58 9.18 6.52
C TYR A 351 -18.65 8.27 5.88
N PRO A 352 -18.26 7.09 5.39
CA PRO A 352 -19.21 6.13 4.83
C PRO A 352 -20.35 5.79 5.79
N ILE A 353 -21.56 5.66 5.25
CA ILE A 353 -22.75 5.32 6.04
C ILE A 353 -22.61 3.96 6.73
N SER A 354 -21.91 3.00 6.11
CA SER A 354 -21.61 1.69 6.68
C SER A 354 -20.77 1.82 7.96
N MET A 355 -19.75 2.69 7.95
CA MET A 355 -18.94 2.98 9.14
C MET A 355 -19.76 3.68 10.22
N ARG A 356 -20.57 4.68 9.86
CA ARG A 356 -21.45 5.40 10.81
C ARG A 356 -22.38 4.44 11.56
N ASN A 357 -23.03 3.54 10.82
CA ASN A 357 -23.99 2.59 11.38
C ASN A 357 -23.34 1.53 12.28
N ARG A 358 -22.08 1.17 12.02
CA ARG A 358 -21.40 0.06 12.70
C ARG A 358 -20.54 0.52 13.88
N VAL A 359 -19.81 1.62 13.70
CA VAL A 359 -18.91 2.16 14.72
C VAL A 359 -19.66 3.05 15.72
N GLY A 360 -20.70 3.75 15.26
CA GLY A 360 -21.54 4.62 16.11
C GLY A 360 -20.75 5.76 16.75
N ASP A 361 -20.96 5.98 18.04
CA ASP A 361 -20.41 7.12 18.80
C ASP A 361 -18.88 7.10 18.93
N ARG A 362 -18.23 5.96 18.68
CA ARG A 362 -16.76 5.85 18.71
C ARG A 362 -16.10 6.54 17.51
N LEU A 363 -16.86 6.74 16.41
CA LEU A 363 -16.37 7.41 15.23
C LEU A 363 -16.67 8.91 15.34
N PRO A 364 -15.66 9.81 15.39
CA PRO A 364 -15.90 11.24 15.60
C PRO A 364 -16.80 11.87 14.53
N ASN A 365 -17.56 12.89 14.90
CA ASN A 365 -18.42 13.64 13.98
C ASN A 365 -17.71 14.88 13.46
N PHE A 366 -17.88 15.17 12.17
CA PHE A 366 -17.45 16.45 11.61
C PHE A 366 -18.44 17.56 11.97
N THR A 367 -17.92 18.68 12.47
CA THR A 367 -18.68 19.93 12.54
C THR A 367 -18.84 20.54 11.14
N LYS A 368 -19.72 21.53 10.99
CA LYS A 368 -19.87 22.25 9.72
C LYS A 368 -18.57 22.89 9.24
N ASN A 369 -17.73 23.36 10.16
CA ASN A 369 -16.43 23.95 9.84
C ASN A 369 -15.45 22.89 9.36
N ASP A 370 -15.47 21.71 9.99
CA ASP A 370 -14.61 20.60 9.55
C ASP A 370 -14.98 20.12 8.14
N VAL A 371 -16.29 20.00 7.85
CA VAL A 371 -16.75 19.65 6.50
C VAL A 371 -16.30 20.70 5.47
N ALA A 372 -16.42 21.99 5.79
CA ALA A 372 -15.97 23.07 4.91
C ALA A 372 -14.45 23.07 4.67
N LEU A 373 -13.69 22.50 5.61
CA LEU A 373 -12.24 22.39 5.54
C LEU A 373 -11.77 21.16 4.75
N VAL A 374 -12.40 20.01 4.97
CA VAL A 374 -11.98 18.70 4.45
C VAL A 374 -12.59 18.41 3.07
N LYS A 375 -13.85 18.78 2.83
CA LYS A 375 -14.50 18.48 1.56
C LYS A 375 -13.88 19.28 0.42
N GLY A 376 -13.41 18.59 -0.62
CA GLY A 376 -12.79 19.21 -1.79
C GLY A 376 -11.37 19.72 -1.52
N SER A 377 -10.68 19.20 -0.51
CA SER A 377 -9.31 19.60 -0.16
C SER A 377 -8.22 18.95 -1.04
N LEU A 378 -8.59 18.10 -2.00
CA LEU A 378 -7.67 17.39 -2.89
C LEU A 378 -7.65 17.98 -4.31
N ASP A 379 -6.44 18.15 -4.85
CA ASP A 379 -6.22 18.39 -6.28
C ASP A 379 -6.04 17.07 -7.06
N PHE A 380 -5.57 16.02 -6.38
CA PHE A 380 -5.41 14.66 -6.89
C PHE A 380 -5.51 13.65 -5.75
N VAL A 381 -5.78 12.39 -6.09
CA VAL A 381 -5.78 11.24 -5.18
C VAL A 381 -4.55 10.38 -5.48
N GLY A 382 -3.67 10.21 -4.51
CA GLY A 382 -2.61 9.21 -4.54
C GLY A 382 -3.15 7.85 -4.10
N ILE A 383 -2.81 6.79 -4.83
CA ILE A 383 -3.20 5.42 -4.51
C ILE A 383 -1.95 4.56 -4.39
N ASN A 384 -1.79 3.95 -3.21
CA ASN A 384 -0.83 2.90 -2.94
C ASN A 384 -1.56 1.56 -3.07
N HIS A 385 -1.30 0.85 -4.15
CA HIS A 385 -1.99 -0.41 -4.42
C HIS A 385 -0.97 -1.51 -4.67
N TYR A 386 -1.18 -2.66 -4.01
CA TYR A 386 -0.27 -3.79 -4.12
C TYR A 386 -0.99 -5.11 -4.43
N THR A 387 -2.18 -5.31 -3.86
CA THR A 387 -2.82 -6.63 -3.81
C THR A 387 -4.34 -6.56 -3.80
N THR A 388 -4.97 -7.72 -3.92
CA THR A 388 -6.42 -7.94 -3.85
C THR A 388 -6.69 -9.09 -2.89
N PHE A 389 -7.69 -8.97 -2.03
CA PHE A 389 -8.19 -10.07 -1.19
C PHE A 389 -9.64 -10.41 -1.49
N TYR A 390 -10.07 -11.59 -1.05
CA TYR A 390 -11.49 -11.89 -0.93
C TYR A 390 -12.03 -11.28 0.36
N ALA A 391 -13.26 -10.75 0.31
CA ALA A 391 -14.02 -10.35 1.50
C ALA A 391 -15.28 -11.22 1.62
N GLN A 392 -15.58 -11.62 2.85
CA GLN A 392 -16.79 -12.35 3.19
C GLN A 392 -17.45 -11.77 4.43
N ASN A 393 -18.76 -11.96 4.56
CA ASN A 393 -19.50 -11.54 5.73
C ASN A 393 -19.02 -12.31 6.98
N SER A 394 -18.57 -11.61 8.02
CA SER A 394 -18.22 -12.28 9.27
C SER A 394 -19.52 -12.76 9.94
N GLY A 395 -19.77 -14.07 9.96
CA GLY A 395 -20.99 -14.65 10.54
C GLY A 395 -21.24 -14.21 12.00
N PHE A 396 -22.49 -14.34 12.43
CA PHE A 396 -23.01 -13.86 13.74
C PHE A 396 -22.12 -14.21 14.96
N LEU A 397 -21.46 -15.37 14.95
CA LEU A 397 -20.63 -15.85 16.06
C LEU A 397 -19.35 -15.02 16.30
N LEU A 398 -18.67 -14.53 15.26
CA LEU A 398 -17.53 -13.62 15.42
C LEU A 398 -17.99 -12.22 15.85
N ARG A 399 -19.15 -11.78 15.35
CA ARG A 399 -19.71 -10.46 15.65
C ARG A 399 -20.14 -10.31 17.12
N ASP A 400 -20.76 -11.32 17.72
CA ASP A 400 -21.35 -11.22 19.06
C ASP A 400 -20.43 -11.67 20.21
N LEU A 401 -19.54 -12.64 19.99
CA LEU A 401 -18.65 -13.13 21.04
C LEU A 401 -17.32 -12.34 21.14
N ILE A 402 -16.80 -11.89 19.99
CA ILE A 402 -15.51 -11.18 19.88
C ILE A 402 -15.77 -9.67 19.73
N GLY A 403 -16.69 -9.25 18.86
CA GLY A 403 -16.99 -7.82 18.65
C GLY A 403 -17.37 -7.08 19.94
N LYS A 404 -18.28 -7.62 20.76
CA LYS A 404 -18.72 -6.95 22.00
C LYS A 404 -17.67 -6.90 23.12
N VAL A 405 -16.71 -7.83 23.14
CA VAL A 405 -15.69 -7.95 24.21
C VAL A 405 -14.36 -7.31 23.80
N LEU A 406 -14.06 -7.27 22.51
CA LEU A 406 -12.73 -6.90 22.00
C LEU A 406 -12.72 -5.68 21.07
N ASN A 407 -13.86 -5.29 20.46
CA ASN A 407 -14.05 -4.09 19.58
C ASN A 407 -12.76 -3.60 18.88
N ASP A 408 -12.45 -4.17 17.73
CA ASP A 408 -11.40 -3.68 16.82
C ASP A 408 -11.98 -3.25 15.46
N SER A 409 -11.19 -2.58 14.63
CA SER A 409 -11.67 -2.04 13.35
C SER A 409 -12.12 -3.13 12.37
N LEU A 410 -11.54 -4.34 12.44
CA LEU A 410 -11.94 -5.47 11.60
C LEU A 410 -13.32 -6.00 12.01
N SER A 411 -13.58 -6.10 13.31
CA SER A 411 -14.87 -6.49 13.86
C SER A 411 -15.96 -5.47 13.51
N ASP A 412 -15.61 -4.18 13.51
CA ASP A 412 -16.52 -3.10 13.16
C ASP A 412 -16.94 -3.11 11.69
N SER A 413 -16.05 -3.48 10.76
CA SER A 413 -16.43 -3.65 9.36
C SER A 413 -17.44 -4.79 9.16
N GLY A 414 -17.42 -5.78 10.07
CA GLY A 414 -18.21 -7.01 9.97
C GLY A 414 -17.86 -7.80 8.72
N THR A 415 -16.58 -7.84 8.38
CA THR A 415 -16.04 -8.57 7.25
C THR A 415 -14.84 -9.39 7.69
N LEU A 416 -14.64 -10.54 7.06
CA LEU A 416 -13.35 -11.24 7.09
C LEU A 416 -12.72 -11.13 5.71
N THR A 417 -11.50 -10.59 5.65
CA THR A 417 -10.77 -10.42 4.39
C THR A 417 -9.56 -11.34 4.36
N LEU A 418 -9.47 -12.20 3.36
CA LEU A 418 -8.39 -13.19 3.23
C LEU A 418 -7.95 -13.31 1.77
N PRO A 419 -6.67 -13.64 1.52
CA PRO A 419 -6.19 -13.95 0.17
C PRO A 419 -6.60 -15.34 -0.32
N PHE A 420 -7.46 -16.06 0.41
CA PHE A 420 -7.89 -17.41 0.11
C PHE A 420 -9.41 -17.43 -0.07
N GLY A 421 -9.86 -17.92 -1.22
CA GLY A 421 -11.29 -18.07 -1.53
C GLY A 421 -11.81 -19.46 -1.15
N GLU A 422 -12.86 -19.91 -1.85
CA GLU A 422 -13.41 -21.25 -1.67
C GLU A 422 -12.33 -22.34 -1.79
N ASN A 423 -12.40 -23.35 -0.92
CA ASN A 423 -11.44 -24.45 -0.82
C ASN A 423 -9.99 -24.03 -0.50
N LEU A 424 -9.79 -22.89 0.16
CA LEU A 424 -8.47 -22.36 0.55
C LEU A 424 -7.55 -22.08 -0.66
N LYS A 425 -8.13 -21.87 -1.84
CA LYS A 425 -7.35 -21.54 -3.03
C LYS A 425 -6.86 -20.08 -2.94
N PRO A 426 -5.54 -19.82 -3.09
CA PRO A 426 -5.05 -18.45 -3.08
C PRO A 426 -5.55 -17.68 -4.31
N ILE A 427 -5.81 -16.39 -4.12
CA ILE A 427 -6.32 -15.47 -5.16
C ILE A 427 -5.30 -15.20 -6.29
N GLY A 428 -4.02 -15.42 -6.01
CA GLY A 428 -2.91 -15.23 -6.94
C GLY A 428 -1.61 -15.85 -6.41
N ASP A 429 -0.53 -15.73 -7.19
CA ASP A 429 0.82 -16.03 -6.69
C ASP A 429 1.20 -15.04 -5.57
N ARG A 430 2.12 -15.41 -4.69
CA ARG A 430 2.56 -14.55 -3.58
C ARG A 430 3.98 -14.03 -3.82
N ALA A 431 4.22 -12.78 -3.42
CA ALA A 431 5.58 -12.27 -3.25
C ALA A 431 6.21 -12.79 -1.94
N ASN A 432 7.31 -12.18 -1.49
CA ASN A 432 7.94 -12.54 -0.24
C ASN A 432 7.06 -12.20 0.96
N SER A 433 6.53 -10.97 0.99
CA SER A 433 5.62 -10.51 2.03
C SER A 433 4.37 -11.38 2.12
N VAL A 434 4.03 -11.80 3.34
CA VAL A 434 2.93 -12.75 3.59
C VAL A 434 1.56 -12.24 3.15
N TRP A 435 1.39 -10.91 3.10
CA TRP A 435 0.17 -10.22 2.73
C TRP A 435 0.08 -9.90 1.23
N LEU A 436 1.18 -10.00 0.47
CA LEU A 436 1.25 -9.47 -0.90
C LEU A 436 0.99 -10.58 -1.94
N TYR A 437 -0.26 -10.66 -2.39
CA TYR A 437 -0.68 -11.54 -3.49
C TYR A 437 -0.75 -10.76 -4.81
N ILE A 438 -0.27 -11.37 -5.89
CA ILE A 438 -0.11 -10.75 -7.21
C ILE A 438 -1.43 -10.88 -7.97
N VAL A 439 -2.21 -9.80 -8.02
CA VAL A 439 -3.55 -9.75 -8.60
C VAL A 439 -3.75 -8.47 -9.43
N PRO A 440 -3.14 -8.38 -10.63
CA PRO A 440 -3.13 -7.15 -11.44
C PRO A 440 -4.51 -6.58 -11.78
N ARG A 441 -5.49 -7.47 -12.00
CA ARG A 441 -6.89 -7.10 -12.31
C ARG A 441 -7.52 -6.20 -11.23
N GLY A 442 -7.10 -6.34 -9.98
CA GLY A 442 -7.61 -5.53 -8.88
C GLY A 442 -7.29 -4.05 -9.02
N LEU A 443 -6.16 -3.69 -9.64
CA LEU A 443 -5.82 -2.30 -9.92
C LEU A 443 -6.83 -1.69 -10.90
N ARG A 444 -7.18 -2.40 -11.98
CA ARG A 444 -8.17 -1.94 -12.96
C ARG A 444 -9.55 -1.78 -12.31
N SER A 445 -9.98 -2.76 -11.50
CA SER A 445 -11.24 -2.70 -10.77
C SER A 445 -11.29 -1.52 -9.80
N LEU A 446 -10.20 -1.28 -9.06
CA LEU A 446 -10.09 -0.15 -8.14
C LEU A 446 -10.16 1.20 -8.87
N MET A 447 -9.50 1.35 -10.02
CA MET A 447 -9.57 2.60 -10.80
C MET A 447 -10.99 2.86 -11.30
N ASN A 448 -11.70 1.83 -11.77
CA ASN A 448 -13.11 1.95 -12.16
C ASN A 448 -13.99 2.31 -10.97
N TYR A 449 -13.77 1.69 -9.80
CA TYR A 449 -14.50 2.02 -8.57
C TYR A 449 -14.33 3.49 -8.18
N ILE A 450 -13.11 4.01 -8.21
CA ILE A 450 -12.83 5.42 -7.91
C ILE A 450 -13.49 6.34 -8.94
N ARG A 451 -13.41 6.00 -10.23
CA ARG A 451 -14.07 6.73 -11.31
C ARG A 451 -15.57 6.87 -11.07
N GLU A 452 -16.24 5.74 -10.80
CA GLU A 452 -17.69 5.66 -10.71
C GLU A 452 -18.23 6.24 -9.41
N LYS A 453 -17.65 5.87 -8.25
CA LYS A 453 -18.16 6.28 -6.94
C LYS A 453 -17.79 7.72 -6.59
N TYR A 454 -16.60 8.18 -7.00
CA TYR A 454 -16.03 9.44 -6.52
C TYR A 454 -15.84 10.50 -7.62
N GLY A 455 -16.43 10.31 -8.80
CA GLY A 455 -16.51 11.35 -9.83
C GLY A 455 -15.24 11.53 -10.66
N ASN A 456 -14.44 10.47 -10.84
CA ASN A 456 -13.24 10.43 -11.68
C ASN A 456 -12.19 11.52 -11.39
N PRO A 457 -11.78 11.71 -10.12
CA PRO A 457 -10.72 12.67 -9.79
C PRO A 457 -9.41 12.30 -10.49
N PRO A 458 -8.46 13.23 -10.66
CA PRO A 458 -7.11 12.88 -11.06
C PRO A 458 -6.50 11.90 -10.06
N VAL A 459 -6.06 10.74 -10.54
CA VAL A 459 -5.41 9.71 -9.73
C VAL A 459 -3.94 9.58 -10.10
N ILE A 460 -3.07 9.38 -9.10
CA ILE A 460 -1.67 8.99 -9.29
C ILE A 460 -1.46 7.70 -8.52
N ILE A 461 -0.91 6.67 -9.17
CA ILE A 461 -0.46 5.48 -8.44
C ILE A 461 0.86 5.87 -7.76
N THR A 462 0.79 6.15 -6.46
CA THR A 462 1.92 6.70 -5.68
C THR A 462 2.84 5.62 -5.14
N GLU A 463 2.36 4.37 -5.06
CA GLU A 463 3.15 3.16 -4.81
C GLU A 463 2.52 1.94 -5.49
N ASN A 464 3.35 1.13 -6.12
CA ASN A 464 3.03 -0.23 -6.57
C ASN A 464 4.33 -1.02 -6.74
N GLY A 465 4.36 -2.29 -6.31
CA GLY A 465 5.56 -3.12 -6.44
C GLY A 465 5.44 -4.45 -5.71
N MET A 466 6.55 -5.19 -5.65
CA MET A 466 6.63 -6.45 -4.90
C MET A 466 8.03 -6.67 -4.34
N ASP A 467 8.13 -7.55 -3.36
CA ASP A 467 9.38 -7.84 -2.67
C ASP A 467 9.94 -9.25 -2.91
N ASP A 468 11.26 -9.32 -2.87
CA ASP A 468 12.02 -10.56 -2.80
C ASP A 468 12.52 -10.79 -1.36
N PRO A 469 12.79 -12.05 -0.95
CA PRO A 469 13.40 -12.33 0.34
C PRO A 469 14.86 -11.85 0.37
N ASN A 470 15.30 -11.30 1.51
CA ASN A 470 16.72 -11.13 1.78
C ASN A 470 17.35 -12.46 2.25
N ASN A 471 17.77 -13.29 1.29
CA ASN A 471 18.42 -14.57 1.57
C ASN A 471 19.94 -14.46 1.54
N ALA A 472 20.59 -14.57 2.71
CA ALA A 472 22.05 -14.49 2.84
C ALA A 472 22.82 -15.61 2.10
N LEU A 473 22.15 -16.71 1.73
CA LEU A 473 22.75 -17.83 1.00
C LEU A 473 22.69 -17.64 -0.53
N THR A 474 21.91 -16.67 -1.01
CA THR A 474 21.78 -16.39 -2.44
C THR A 474 22.93 -15.49 -2.91
N PRO A 475 23.77 -15.93 -3.87
CA PRO A 475 24.79 -15.06 -4.45
C PRO A 475 24.18 -13.81 -5.07
N ILE A 476 24.84 -12.66 -4.97
CA ILE A 476 24.32 -11.38 -5.49
C ILE A 476 23.87 -11.52 -6.95
N LYS A 477 24.68 -12.15 -7.82
CA LYS A 477 24.35 -12.39 -9.23
C LYS A 477 23.00 -13.08 -9.48
N ASP A 478 22.51 -13.86 -8.52
CA ASP A 478 21.22 -14.54 -8.60
C ASP A 478 20.12 -13.72 -7.91
N ALA A 479 20.45 -12.97 -6.85
CA ALA A 479 19.55 -11.99 -6.24
C ALA A 479 19.19 -10.82 -7.19
N LEU A 480 20.02 -10.53 -8.19
CA LEU A 480 19.73 -9.55 -9.23
C LEU A 480 18.70 -10.01 -10.27
N LYS A 481 18.37 -11.32 -10.34
CA LYS A 481 17.48 -11.90 -11.35
C LYS A 481 16.02 -11.86 -10.90
N ASP A 482 15.44 -10.68 -10.86
CA ASP A 482 14.10 -10.42 -10.33
C ASP A 482 12.98 -10.52 -11.39
N ALA A 483 12.98 -11.61 -12.17
CA ALA A 483 12.00 -11.83 -13.24
C ALA A 483 10.54 -11.81 -12.75
N LYS A 484 10.28 -12.16 -11.48
CA LYS A 484 8.93 -12.06 -10.88
C LYS A 484 8.50 -10.59 -10.74
N ARG A 485 9.40 -9.68 -10.32
CA ARG A 485 9.14 -8.24 -10.24
C ARG A 485 8.86 -7.64 -11.62
N ILE A 486 9.59 -8.06 -12.65
CA ILE A 486 9.32 -7.63 -14.04
C ILE A 486 7.89 -8.00 -14.45
N LYS A 487 7.51 -9.27 -14.28
CA LYS A 487 6.15 -9.74 -14.61
C LYS A 487 5.06 -9.05 -13.79
N TYR A 488 5.34 -8.74 -12.53
CA TYR A 488 4.44 -7.96 -11.68
C TYR A 488 4.18 -6.58 -12.31
N HIS A 489 5.23 -5.79 -12.56
CA HIS A 489 5.06 -4.44 -13.09
C HIS A 489 4.44 -4.45 -14.48
N GLU A 490 4.84 -5.37 -15.36
CA GLU A 490 4.26 -5.52 -16.69
C GLU A 490 2.73 -5.72 -16.60
N ALA A 491 2.27 -6.70 -15.81
CA ALA A 491 0.85 -7.01 -15.72
C ALA A 491 0.02 -5.91 -15.01
N TYR A 492 0.57 -5.25 -13.99
CA TYR A 492 -0.11 -4.14 -13.31
C TYR A 492 -0.18 -2.90 -14.21
N LEU A 493 0.88 -2.60 -14.98
CA LEU A 493 0.88 -1.50 -15.95
C LEU A 493 -0.06 -1.77 -17.12
N GLU A 494 -0.18 -3.01 -17.60
CA GLU A 494 -1.20 -3.41 -18.58
C GLU A 494 -2.62 -3.18 -18.04
N SER A 495 -2.88 -3.60 -16.80
CA SER A 495 -4.18 -3.41 -16.13
C SER A 495 -4.50 -1.92 -15.95
N LEU A 496 -3.50 -1.13 -15.56
CA LEU A 496 -3.63 0.32 -15.43
C LEU A 496 -3.89 0.99 -16.78
N LEU A 497 -3.13 0.60 -17.82
CA LEU A 497 -3.30 1.12 -19.17
C LEU A 497 -4.71 0.85 -19.71
N ALA A 498 -5.24 -0.36 -19.49
CA ALA A 498 -6.59 -0.70 -19.89
C ALA A 498 -7.63 0.16 -19.12
N SER A 499 -7.43 0.40 -17.82
CA SER A 499 -8.30 1.33 -17.06
C SER A 499 -8.32 2.74 -17.64
N ILE A 500 -7.21 3.21 -18.21
CA ILE A 500 -7.11 4.54 -18.81
C ILE A 500 -7.74 4.55 -20.21
N LYS A 501 -7.36 3.61 -21.08
CA LYS A 501 -7.72 3.64 -22.51
C LYS A 501 -9.09 3.08 -22.81
N GLU A 502 -9.45 1.99 -22.16
CA GLU A 502 -10.70 1.28 -22.42
C GLU A 502 -11.80 1.82 -21.50
N ASP A 503 -11.45 2.12 -20.26
CA ASP A 503 -12.44 2.51 -19.25
C ASP A 503 -12.50 4.04 -19.08
N GLY A 504 -11.47 4.81 -19.39
CA GLY A 504 -11.49 6.28 -19.24
C GLY A 504 -11.27 6.75 -17.79
N CYS A 505 -10.55 5.97 -16.99
CA CYS A 505 -10.08 6.39 -15.66
C CYS A 505 -9.03 7.49 -15.78
N ASN A 506 -9.13 8.52 -14.94
CA ASN A 506 -8.28 9.71 -14.99
C ASN A 506 -6.93 9.54 -14.26
N VAL A 507 -6.13 8.55 -14.66
CA VAL A 507 -4.81 8.28 -14.05
C VAL A 507 -3.71 9.10 -14.74
N LYS A 508 -2.86 9.75 -13.95
CA LYS A 508 -1.83 10.70 -14.41
C LYS A 508 -0.38 10.23 -14.23
N GLY A 509 -0.13 9.26 -13.36
CA GLY A 509 1.22 8.76 -13.15
C GLY A 509 1.29 7.46 -12.37
N TYR A 510 2.49 6.88 -12.36
CA TYR A 510 2.80 5.61 -11.72
C TYR A 510 4.19 5.65 -11.08
N PHE A 511 4.24 5.40 -9.78
CA PHE A 511 5.45 5.36 -8.98
C PHE A 511 5.71 3.94 -8.47
N VAL A 512 6.89 3.41 -8.82
CA VAL A 512 7.34 2.11 -8.35
C VAL A 512 7.74 2.20 -6.88
N TRP A 513 7.20 1.32 -6.04
CA TRP A 513 7.77 0.98 -4.74
C TRP A 513 8.70 -0.23 -4.89
N SER A 514 10.02 -0.06 -4.94
CA SER A 514 10.75 1.19 -4.67
C SER A 514 12.03 1.31 -5.49
N LEU A 515 12.73 2.46 -5.38
CA LEU A 515 14.01 2.66 -6.07
C LEU A 515 15.06 1.66 -5.61
N LEU A 516 15.29 1.59 -4.30
CA LEU A 516 16.30 0.77 -3.64
C LEU A 516 15.64 -0.22 -2.68
N ASP A 517 16.27 -1.38 -2.47
CA ASP A 517 16.00 -2.16 -1.27
C ASP A 517 16.22 -1.26 -0.05
N ASN A 518 15.34 -1.35 0.95
CA ASN A 518 15.32 -0.43 2.08
C ASN A 518 14.81 -1.12 3.35
N TRP A 519 14.64 -0.36 4.43
CA TRP A 519 14.15 -0.87 5.71
C TRP A 519 12.62 -0.98 5.70
N GLU A 520 12.08 -2.19 5.64
CA GLU A 520 10.63 -2.45 5.51
C GLU A 520 9.94 -2.54 6.88
N TRP A 521 9.90 -1.43 7.61
CA TRP A 521 9.14 -1.30 8.86
C TRP A 521 9.41 -2.45 9.84
N ALA A 522 8.38 -3.09 10.39
CA ALA A 522 8.51 -4.23 11.30
C ALA A 522 9.17 -5.48 10.67
N ALA A 523 9.30 -5.55 9.34
CA ALA A 523 10.04 -6.61 8.65
C ALA A 523 11.54 -6.28 8.50
N GLY A 524 11.97 -5.05 8.82
CA GLY A 524 13.34 -4.58 8.69
C GLY A 524 13.91 -4.86 7.30
N TYR A 525 15.14 -5.36 7.25
CA TYR A 525 15.81 -5.68 5.99
C TYR A 525 15.52 -7.10 5.45
N THR A 526 14.49 -7.79 5.94
CA THR A 526 14.15 -9.15 5.45
C THR A 526 13.42 -9.13 4.11
N SER A 527 12.86 -7.98 3.75
CA SER A 527 12.15 -7.72 2.49
C SER A 527 12.97 -6.81 1.59
N ARG A 528 12.94 -7.06 0.27
CA ARG A 528 13.70 -6.32 -0.75
C ARG A 528 12.76 -5.86 -1.87
N PHE A 529 12.24 -4.65 -1.76
CA PHE A 529 11.31 -4.03 -2.73
C PHE A 529 11.99 -3.34 -3.92
N GLY A 530 13.29 -3.07 -3.85
CA GLY A 530 13.96 -2.16 -4.77
C GLY A 530 14.09 -2.69 -6.20
N LEU A 531 14.09 -1.77 -7.16
CA LEU A 531 14.66 -2.01 -8.50
C LEU A 531 16.18 -2.22 -8.41
N TYR A 532 16.83 -1.53 -7.48
CA TYR A 532 18.24 -1.75 -7.16
C TYR A 532 18.39 -2.57 -5.89
N PHE A 533 19.25 -3.58 -5.96
CA PHE A 533 19.74 -4.30 -4.80
C PHE A 533 20.72 -3.44 -4.01
N VAL A 534 20.55 -3.38 -2.70
CA VAL A 534 21.52 -2.74 -1.79
C VAL A 534 22.31 -3.81 -1.05
N ASP A 535 23.64 -3.79 -1.22
CA ASP A 535 24.53 -4.66 -0.49
C ASP A 535 24.81 -4.10 0.91
N TYR A 536 24.00 -4.54 1.88
CA TYR A 536 24.14 -4.16 3.29
C TYR A 536 25.49 -4.55 3.91
N LYS A 537 26.30 -5.38 3.24
CA LYS A 537 27.62 -5.83 3.74
C LYS A 537 28.80 -5.16 3.03
N ASP A 538 28.57 -4.52 1.88
CA ASP A 538 29.58 -3.83 1.08
C ASP A 538 29.24 -2.35 0.92
N LYS A 539 29.32 -1.61 2.04
CA LYS A 539 29.14 -0.15 2.09
C LYS A 539 27.87 0.34 1.38
N LEU A 540 26.78 -0.41 1.54
CA LEU A 540 25.47 -0.09 0.97
C LEU A 540 25.49 0.08 -0.56
N LYS A 541 26.38 -0.62 -1.26
CA LYS A 541 26.53 -0.45 -2.72
C LYS A 541 25.27 -0.84 -3.48
N ARG A 542 24.87 0.00 -4.44
CA ARG A 542 23.69 -0.22 -5.30
C ARG A 542 24.06 -1.07 -6.51
N TYR A 543 23.32 -2.15 -6.73
CA TYR A 543 23.44 -3.03 -7.90
C TYR A 543 22.11 -3.08 -8.66
N PRO A 544 22.09 -2.83 -9.99
CA PRO A 544 20.85 -2.90 -10.76
C PRO A 544 20.37 -4.34 -10.85
N LYS A 545 19.12 -4.61 -10.44
CA LYS A 545 18.44 -5.87 -10.77
C LYS A 545 18.01 -5.87 -12.25
N ASP A 546 17.55 -7.00 -12.75
CA ASP A 546 17.10 -7.12 -14.15
C ASP A 546 15.91 -6.19 -14.46
N SER A 547 15.07 -5.89 -13.47
CA SER A 547 13.98 -4.91 -13.58
C SER A 547 14.45 -3.50 -13.96
N VAL A 548 15.66 -3.06 -13.57
CA VAL A 548 16.25 -1.78 -14.01
C VAL A 548 16.41 -1.76 -15.53
N ARG A 549 16.88 -2.86 -16.12
CA ARG A 549 17.06 -2.96 -17.58
C ARG A 549 15.71 -2.95 -18.29
N TRP A 550 14.72 -3.63 -17.73
CA TRP A 550 13.36 -3.65 -18.26
C TRP A 550 12.73 -2.25 -18.24
N PHE A 551 12.75 -1.56 -17.10
CA PHE A 551 12.22 -0.19 -16.99
C PHE A 551 12.95 0.78 -17.90
N LYS A 552 14.28 0.69 -17.99
CA LYS A 552 15.05 1.52 -18.93
C LYS A 552 14.60 1.33 -20.38
N LYS A 553 14.36 0.08 -20.82
CA LYS A 553 13.81 -0.19 -22.16
C LYS A 553 12.38 0.34 -22.31
N PHE A 554 11.54 0.09 -21.30
CA PHE A 554 10.14 0.54 -21.27
C PHE A 554 10.02 2.07 -21.41
N LEU A 555 10.88 2.82 -20.70
CA LEU A 555 10.85 4.28 -20.63
C LEU A 555 11.53 4.99 -21.81
N THR A 556 12.50 4.34 -22.47
CA THR A 556 13.21 4.91 -23.65
C THR A 556 12.51 4.66 -24.98
N SER A 557 11.53 3.76 -25.01
CA SER A 557 10.78 3.45 -26.23
C SER A 557 9.77 4.56 -26.52
N THR A 558 10.13 5.42 -27.48
CA THR A 558 9.32 6.57 -27.97
C THR A 558 8.31 6.18 -29.02
#